data_AF-A0A9Q1MB71-F1
#
_entry.id   AF-A0A9Q1MB71-F1
#
_cell.length_a   1.000
_cell.length_b   1.000
_cell.length_c   1.000
_cell.angle_alpha   90.00
_cell.angle_beta   90.00
_cell.angle_gamma   90.00
#
_symmetry.space_group_name_H-M   'P 1'
#
loop_
_entity.id
_entity.type
_entity.pdbx_description
1 polymer ?
#
loop_
_entity_poly.entity_id
_entity_poly.type
_entity_poly.pdbx_seq_one_letter_code
_entity_poly.pdbx_strand_id
1 'polypeptide(L)'
;MIVNSFLAHMLLWQDLSKLNRDPSRIIYLSGHALESSLQPENCVEIKPWKGEADDTALLDLIPFPEYVAKHRPADIRTVLASYQGRDIPKEFIQRSKEAPKAYARAKTAYGRLWRR
;
A
#
# COMPACT_ATOMS: atom_id res chain seq x y z
N MET A 1 -14.39 -22.91 26.67
CA MET A 1 -13.55 -21.81 26.16
C MET A 1 -13.19 -21.92 24.66
N ILE A 2 -13.87 -22.74 23.85
CA ILE A 2 -13.55 -22.89 22.40
C ILE A 2 -14.58 -22.16 21.50
N VAL A 3 -15.75 -21.83 22.03
CA VAL A 3 -16.86 -21.27 21.24
C VAL A 3 -16.73 -19.78 20.90
N ASN A 4 -15.95 -19.00 21.67
CA ASN A 4 -15.79 -17.56 21.42
C ASN A 4 -14.75 -17.20 20.35
N SER A 5 -13.86 -18.13 19.95
CA SER A 5 -12.84 -17.84 18.95
C SER A 5 -13.33 -18.15 17.51
N PHE A 6 -14.30 -19.05 17.37
CA PHE A 6 -14.89 -19.43 16.08
C PHE A 6 -16.01 -18.49 15.62
N LEU A 7 -16.77 -17.88 16.54
CA LEU A 7 -17.85 -16.95 16.20
C LEU A 7 -17.35 -15.54 15.86
N ALA A 8 -16.20 -15.11 16.38
CA ALA A 8 -15.60 -13.82 16.05
C ALA A 8 -15.01 -13.76 14.63
N HIS A 9 -14.54 -14.89 14.10
CA HIS A 9 -14.06 -14.99 12.71
C HIS A 9 -15.19 -15.04 11.67
N MET A 10 -16.44 -15.28 12.09
CA MET A 10 -17.58 -15.41 11.18
C MET A 10 -18.31 -14.08 10.92
N LEU A 11 -17.95 -12.99 11.61
CA LEU A 11 -18.72 -11.74 11.58
C LEU A 11 -17.82 -10.55 11.25
N LEU A 12 -18.02 -10.02 10.03
CA LEU A 12 -17.52 -8.78 9.44
C LEU A 12 -16.34 -8.93 8.47
N TRP A 13 -16.56 -9.70 7.41
CA TRP A 13 -15.89 -9.42 6.14
C TRP A 13 -16.37 -8.06 5.62
N GLN A 14 -15.44 -7.16 5.35
CA GLN A 14 -15.69 -5.85 4.77
C GLN A 14 -15.86 -5.95 3.26
N ASP A 15 -17.08 -5.65 2.81
CA ASP A 15 -17.43 -5.57 1.39
C ASP A 15 -17.28 -4.13 0.88
N LEU A 16 -16.14 -3.83 0.26
CA LEU A 16 -15.85 -2.51 -0.29
C LEU A 16 -16.75 -2.16 -1.48
N SER A 17 -17.39 -3.14 -2.14
CA SER A 17 -18.35 -2.88 -3.22
C SER A 17 -19.57 -2.08 -2.76
N LYS A 18 -19.87 -2.10 -1.45
CA LYS A 18 -21.00 -1.37 -0.85
C LYS A 18 -20.73 0.11 -0.62
N LEU A 19 -19.49 0.58 -0.80
CA LEU A 19 -19.12 1.98 -0.57
C LEU A 19 -19.68 2.95 -1.62
N ASN A 20 -20.29 2.46 -2.71
CA ASN A 20 -20.75 3.27 -3.84
C ASN A 20 -19.63 4.23 -4.30
N ARG A 21 -18.43 3.68 -4.47
CA ARG A 21 -17.21 4.35 -4.94
C ARG A 21 -16.55 3.46 -5.97
N ASP A 22 -15.84 4.08 -6.90
CA ASP A 22 -15.04 3.36 -7.88
C ASP A 22 -13.92 2.55 -7.18
N PRO A 23 -13.90 1.20 -7.31
CA PRO A 23 -12.86 0.36 -6.71
C PRO A 23 -11.44 0.75 -7.12
N SER A 24 -11.25 1.38 -8.29
CA SER A 24 -9.93 1.87 -8.74
C SER A 24 -9.39 3.04 -7.89
N ARG A 25 -10.21 3.58 -6.98
CA ARG A 25 -9.93 4.75 -6.12
C ARG A 25 -10.03 4.43 -4.62
N ILE A 26 -10.23 3.18 -4.23
CA ILE A 26 -10.40 2.77 -2.84
C ILE A 26 -9.11 2.15 -2.30
N ILE A 27 -8.71 2.55 -1.09
CA ILE A 27 -7.68 1.87 -0.30
C ILE A 27 -8.30 1.52 1.04
N TYR A 28 -8.23 0.24 1.44
CA TYR A 28 -8.66 -0.22 2.75
C TYR A 28 -7.44 -0.49 3.64
N LEU A 29 -7.27 0.34 4.67
CA LEU A 29 -6.16 0.26 5.61
C LEU A 29 -6.63 -0.40 6.91
N SER A 30 -6.04 -1.52 7.30
CA SER A 30 -6.41 -2.24 8.53
C SER A 30 -5.27 -3.13 9.02
N GLY A 31 -5.28 -3.45 10.32
CA GLY A 31 -4.35 -4.41 10.92
C GLY A 31 -4.55 -5.86 10.48
N HIS A 32 -5.74 -6.16 9.95
CA HIS A 32 -6.15 -7.48 9.48
C HIS A 32 -6.80 -7.38 8.10
N ALA A 33 -6.30 -6.47 7.26
CA ALA A 33 -6.97 -6.09 6.02
C ALA A 33 -7.16 -7.30 5.07
N LEU A 34 -6.15 -8.18 4.99
CA LEU A 34 -6.18 -9.33 4.08
C LEU A 34 -7.13 -10.43 4.54
N GLU A 35 -7.31 -10.57 5.85
CA GLU A 35 -8.17 -11.59 6.47
C GLU A 35 -9.63 -11.12 6.60
N SER A 36 -9.87 -9.82 6.52
CA SER A 36 -11.17 -9.20 6.83
C SER A 36 -11.82 -8.47 5.65
N SER A 37 -11.31 -8.56 4.43
CA SER A 37 -11.91 -7.89 3.25
C SER A 37 -12.26 -8.87 2.12
N LEU A 38 -13.35 -8.57 1.39
CA LEU A 38 -13.72 -9.26 0.16
C LEU A 38 -12.94 -8.78 -1.08
N GLN A 39 -12.18 -7.69 -0.97
CA GLN A 39 -11.38 -7.11 -2.05
C GLN A 39 -9.93 -6.92 -1.61
N PRO A 40 -9.15 -8.02 -1.45
CA PRO A 40 -7.76 -7.97 -0.99
C PRO A 40 -6.85 -7.12 -1.87
N GLU A 41 -7.18 -6.93 -3.15
CA GLU A 41 -6.46 -6.07 -4.08
C GLU A 41 -6.54 -4.57 -3.75
N ASN A 42 -7.49 -4.17 -2.91
CA ASN A 42 -7.64 -2.82 -2.38
C ASN A 42 -7.04 -2.65 -0.98
N CYS A 43 -6.47 -3.72 -0.41
CA CYS A 43 -6.04 -3.74 0.99
C CYS A 43 -4.60 -3.29 1.17
N VAL A 44 -4.37 -2.53 2.23
CA VAL A 44 -3.07 -2.25 2.81
C VAL A 44 -3.11 -2.76 4.25
N GLU A 45 -2.40 -3.86 4.48
CA GLU A 45 -2.26 -4.41 5.83
C GLU A 45 -1.12 -3.70 6.56
N ILE A 46 -1.39 -3.30 7.81
CA ILE A 46 -0.41 -2.70 8.71
C ILE A 46 -0.25 -3.55 9.96
N LYS A 47 0.86 -3.37 10.67
CA LYS A 47 1.07 -4.02 11.97
C LYS A 47 -0.09 -3.63 12.92
N PRO A 48 -0.81 -4.60 13.53
CA PRO A 48 -1.76 -4.30 14.59
C PRO A 48 -1.05 -3.63 15.78
N TRP A 49 -1.58 -2.49 16.22
CA TRP A 49 -1.05 -1.77 17.38
C TRP A 49 -1.42 -2.48 18.68
N LYS A 50 -0.45 -2.64 19.59
CA LYS A 50 -0.60 -3.32 20.88
C LYS A 50 -0.34 -2.40 22.08
N GLY A 51 -0.26 -1.09 21.86
CA GLY A 51 -0.01 -0.10 22.91
C GLY A 51 1.45 0.37 23.01
N GLU A 52 2.28 0.05 22.02
CA GLU A 52 3.67 0.50 21.97
C GLU A 52 3.72 2.02 21.72
N ALA A 53 4.43 2.74 22.59
CA ALA A 53 4.51 4.21 22.56
C ALA A 53 5.46 4.75 21.48
N ASP A 54 6.38 3.91 21.02
CA ASP A 54 7.36 4.17 19.96
C ASP A 54 6.90 3.64 18.59
N ASP A 55 5.65 3.18 18.47
CA ASP A 55 5.12 2.71 17.18
C ASP A 55 4.94 3.88 16.19
N THR A 56 5.65 3.81 15.07
CA THR A 56 5.61 4.80 14.00
C THR A 56 4.89 4.29 12.75
N ALA A 57 4.22 3.14 12.78
CA ALA A 57 3.72 2.49 11.56
C ALA A 57 2.79 3.39 10.72
N LEU A 58 1.92 4.17 11.37
CA LEU A 58 1.05 5.12 10.69
C LEU A 58 1.82 6.33 10.14
N LEU A 59 2.84 6.82 10.87
CA LEU A 59 3.69 7.93 10.42
C LEU A 59 4.52 7.52 9.21
N ASP A 60 5.11 6.32 9.26
CA ASP A 60 5.91 5.75 8.17
C ASP A 60 5.07 5.54 6.90
N LEU A 61 3.77 5.31 7.05
CA LEU A 61 2.85 5.13 5.93
C LEU A 61 2.48 6.43 5.21
N ILE A 62 2.47 7.60 5.88
CA ILE A 62 2.01 8.89 5.34
C ILE A 62 2.51 9.20 3.90
N PRO A 63 3.82 9.01 3.56
CA PRO A 63 4.32 9.39 2.24
C PRO A 63 3.64 8.64 1.08
N PHE A 64 3.17 7.41 1.32
CA PHE A 64 2.56 6.60 0.27
C PHE A 64 1.17 7.12 -0.14
N PRO A 65 0.18 7.32 0.76
CA PRO A 65 -1.09 7.93 0.41
C PRO A 65 -0.95 9.36 -0.14
N GLU A 66 0.00 10.16 0.37
CA GLU A 66 0.28 11.50 -0.17
C GLU A 66 0.70 11.42 -1.65
N TYR A 67 1.59 10.49 -1.98
CA TYR A 67 2.02 10.27 -3.35
C TYR A 67 0.86 9.82 -4.24
N VAL A 68 0.05 8.86 -3.77
CA VAL A 68 -1.13 8.37 -4.51
C VAL A 68 -2.13 9.51 -4.77
N ALA A 69 -2.44 10.31 -3.75
CA ALA A 69 -3.38 11.43 -3.85
C ALA A 69 -2.89 12.49 -4.85
N LYS A 70 -1.57 12.75 -4.89
CA LYS A 70 -0.94 13.70 -5.81
C LYS A 70 -0.91 13.21 -7.25
N HIS A 71 -0.52 11.95 -7.47
CA HIS A 71 -0.28 11.42 -8.83
C HIS A 71 -1.51 10.76 -9.45
N ARG A 72 -2.52 10.42 -8.64
CA ARG A 72 -3.83 9.90 -9.06
C ARG A 72 -3.70 8.80 -10.13
N PRO A 73 -3.09 7.65 -9.79
CA PRO A 73 -2.94 6.54 -10.73
C PRO A 73 -4.30 6.18 -11.35
N ALA A 74 -4.32 5.69 -12.59
CA ALA A 74 -5.56 5.29 -13.26
C ALA A 74 -6.30 4.19 -12.47
N ASP A 75 -5.55 3.25 -11.90
CA ASP A 75 -6.06 2.22 -11.01
C ASP A 75 -5.08 2.02 -9.83
N ILE A 76 -5.57 2.20 -8.61
CA ILE A 76 -4.77 2.03 -7.39
C ILE A 76 -4.35 0.58 -7.17
N ARG A 77 -5.13 -0.39 -7.65
CA ARG A 77 -4.88 -1.83 -7.44
C ARG A 77 -3.59 -2.26 -8.14
N THR A 78 -3.29 -1.69 -9.30
CA THR A 78 -2.02 -1.93 -10.01
C THR A 78 -0.82 -1.41 -9.20
N VAL A 79 -0.98 -0.28 -8.52
CA VAL A 79 0.06 0.25 -7.64
C VAL A 79 0.25 -0.67 -6.44
N LEU A 80 -0.84 -1.04 -5.76
CA LEU A 80 -0.81 -1.95 -4.59
C LEU A 80 -0.24 -3.32 -4.95
N ALA A 81 -0.57 -3.88 -6.11
CA ALA A 81 0.00 -5.12 -6.63
C ALA A 81 1.54 -5.06 -6.70
N SER A 82 2.12 -3.91 -7.04
CA SER A 82 3.59 -3.74 -7.09
C SER A 82 4.29 -3.76 -5.72
N TYR A 83 3.51 -3.72 -4.63
CA TYR A 83 3.99 -3.80 -3.25
C TYR A 83 3.52 -5.09 -2.52
N GLN A 84 2.86 -6.03 -3.20
CA GLN A 84 2.41 -7.27 -2.58
C GLN A 84 3.57 -8.02 -1.89
N GLY A 85 3.33 -8.46 -0.66
CA GLY A 85 4.31 -9.15 0.17
C GLY A 85 5.45 -8.25 0.70
N ARG A 86 5.34 -6.93 0.58
CA ARG A 86 6.33 -5.96 1.05
C ARG A 86 5.77 -5.02 2.09
N ASP A 87 6.65 -4.49 2.92
CA ASP A 87 6.38 -3.36 3.81
C ASP A 87 6.30 -2.09 2.94
N ILE A 88 5.07 -1.63 2.65
CA ILE A 88 4.80 -0.49 1.77
C ILE A 88 5.60 0.76 2.20
N PRO A 89 5.54 1.22 3.46
CA PRO A 89 6.37 2.32 3.95
C PRO A 89 7.85 2.20 3.58
N LYS A 90 8.47 1.08 3.94
CA LYS A 90 9.92 0.87 3.72
C LYS A 90 10.27 0.83 2.25
N GLU A 91 9.51 0.06 1.47
CA GLU A 91 9.73 -0.09 0.04
C GLU A 91 9.51 1.24 -0.71
N PHE A 92 8.50 2.02 -0.32
CA PHE A 92 8.21 3.32 -0.91
C PHE A 92 9.35 4.31 -0.69
N ILE A 93 9.90 4.37 0.53
CA ILE A 93 11.06 5.20 0.86
C ILE A 93 12.28 4.77 0.02
N GLN A 94 12.51 3.47 -0.12
CA GLN A 94 13.64 2.95 -0.91
C GLN A 94 13.50 3.31 -2.39
N ARG A 95 12.34 3.04 -3.00
CA ARG A 95 12.06 3.39 -4.41
C ARG A 95 12.17 4.89 -4.67
N SER A 96 11.71 5.72 -3.73
CA SER A 96 11.78 7.18 -3.83
C SER A 96 13.21 7.72 -3.85
N LYS A 97 14.16 7.03 -3.19
CA LYS A 97 15.59 7.38 -3.23
C LYS A 97 16.28 6.95 -4.53
N GLU A 98 15.79 5.90 -5.17
CA GLU A 98 16.38 5.31 -6.37
C GLU A 98 15.91 5.98 -7.66
N ALA A 99 14.64 6.41 -7.73
CA ALA A 99 14.06 7.00 -8.93
C ALA A 99 14.84 8.21 -9.49
N PRO A 100 15.28 9.20 -8.69
CA PRO A 100 16.10 10.31 -9.19
C PRO A 100 17.46 9.84 -9.74
N LYS A 101 18.07 8.84 -9.10
CA LYS A 101 19.38 8.30 -9.52
C LYS A 101 19.27 7.53 -10.82
N ALA A 102 18.23 6.72 -10.99
CA ALA A 102 17.95 5.99 -12.22
C ALA A 102 17.70 6.94 -13.39
N TYR A 103 16.88 7.98 -13.18
CA TYR A 103 16.63 9.02 -14.18
C TYR A 103 17.92 9.76 -14.60
N ALA A 104 18.75 10.16 -13.63
CA ALA A 104 20.04 10.79 -13.91
C ALA A 104 20.95 9.87 -14.74
N ARG A 105 21.09 8.59 -14.35
CA ARG A 105 21.89 7.60 -15.08
C ARG A 105 21.38 7.37 -16.50
N ALA A 106 20.07 7.24 -16.69
CA ALA A 106 19.46 7.07 -18.00
C ALA A 106 19.73 8.28 -18.91
N LYS A 107 19.59 9.51 -18.38
CA LYS A 107 19.89 10.75 -19.11
C LYS A 107 21.37 10.83 -19.52
N THR A 108 22.29 10.48 -18.63
CA THR A 108 23.73 10.45 -18.95
C THR A 108 24.08 9.33 -19.95
N ALA A 109 23.45 8.16 -19.87
CA ALA A 109 23.65 7.07 -20.82
C ALA A 109 23.12 7.43 -22.21
N TYR A 110 21.89 7.94 -22.29
CA TYR A 110 21.29 8.46 -23.52
C TYR A 110 22.16 9.56 -24.15
N GLY A 111 22.56 10.56 -23.36
CA GLY A 111 23.42 11.65 -23.85
C GLY A 111 24.84 11.24 -24.26
N ARG A 112 25.29 10.02 -23.94
CA ARG A 112 26.55 9.43 -24.42
C ARG A 112 26.37 8.63 -25.71
N LEU A 113 25.21 7.99 -25.89
CA LEU A 113 24.89 7.19 -27.08
C LEU A 113 24.79 8.05 -28.34
N TRP A 114 24.21 9.25 -28.25
CA TRP A 114 24.01 10.17 -29.38
C TRP A 114 25.20 11.08 -29.72
N ARG A 115 26.35 10.89 -29.06
CA ARG A 115 27.60 11.62 -29.37
C ARG A 115 28.60 10.81 -30.19
N ARG A 116 28.16 9.71 -30.80
CA ARG A 116 28.95 8.90 -31.73
C ARG A 116 28.44 9.07 -33.15
#